data_AF-A0A0D0LXH5-F1
#
_entry.id   AF-A0A0D0LXH5-F1
#
_cell.length_a   1.000
_cell.length_b   1.000
_cell.length_c   1.000
_cell.angle_alpha   90.00
_cell.angle_beta   90.00
_cell.angle_gamma   90.00
#
_symmetry.space_group_name_H-M   'P 1'
#
loop_
_entity.id
_entity.type
_entity.pdbx_description
1 polymer ?
#
loop_
_entity_poly.entity_id
_entity_poly.type
_entity_poly.pdbx_seq_one_letter_code
_entity_poly.pdbx_strand_id
1 'polypeptide(L)'
;MQLHRLTTRFLPSSLLRTLVAVPLMLAASLATAQQEPPSAFPLDATGYLNEELPRMEAAIAARDRSFFHGAMVRTVQFSERWGFKVKANPDLAAYSMCTSAVMDYVVVGMCRLTPGDEACEPGLGPRFDANVQRCREMAARK
;
A
#
# COMPACT_ATOMS: atom_id res chain seq x y z
N MET A 1 -50.42 -75.69 -15.64
CA MET A 1 -51.38 -75.28 -14.60
C MET A 1 -50.94 -73.97 -13.98
N GLN A 2 -51.92 -73.13 -13.68
CA GLN A 2 -51.91 -71.85 -12.95
C GLN A 2 -50.82 -71.69 -11.86
N LEU A 3 -50.03 -70.61 -11.87
CA LEU A 3 -50.26 -69.28 -11.24
C LEU A 3 -49.65 -69.25 -9.81
N HIS A 4 -48.79 -68.27 -9.50
CA HIS A 4 -48.93 -67.34 -8.35
C HIS A 4 -47.67 -66.49 -8.08
N ARG A 5 -47.87 -65.18 -8.29
CA ARG A 5 -47.49 -64.01 -7.49
C ARG A 5 -46.02 -63.68 -7.16
N LEU A 6 -45.68 -62.48 -7.62
CA LEU A 6 -44.71 -61.49 -7.12
C LEU A 6 -44.76 -61.29 -5.59
N THR A 7 -43.60 -61.00 -4.99
CA THR A 7 -43.48 -59.83 -4.09
C THR A 7 -42.03 -59.38 -3.94
N THR A 8 -41.82 -58.17 -4.42
CA THR A 8 -40.63 -57.31 -4.38
C THR A 8 -40.24 -57.00 -2.93
N ARG A 9 -38.96 -57.13 -2.58
CA ARG A 9 -38.38 -56.44 -1.42
C ARG A 9 -37.47 -55.32 -1.90
N PHE A 10 -37.86 -54.12 -1.47
CA PHE A 10 -37.18 -52.85 -1.61
C PHE A 10 -35.73 -52.93 -1.12
N LEU A 11 -34.79 -52.46 -1.94
CA LEU A 11 -33.47 -52.03 -1.46
C LEU A 11 -33.47 -50.50 -1.27
N PRO A 12 -32.78 -49.98 -0.23
CA PRO A 12 -32.90 -48.59 0.19
C PRO A 12 -32.17 -47.64 -0.76
N SER A 13 -32.90 -46.64 -1.23
CA SER A 13 -32.47 -45.61 -2.17
C SER A 13 -31.74 -44.44 -1.47
N SER A 14 -30.61 -44.70 -0.80
CA SER A 14 -29.90 -43.63 -0.06
C SER A 14 -28.38 -43.53 -0.29
N LEU A 15 -27.80 -44.32 -1.20
CA LEU A 15 -26.36 -44.29 -1.48
C LEU A 15 -25.98 -43.62 -2.83
N LEU A 16 -26.93 -42.92 -3.47
CA LEU A 16 -26.75 -42.30 -4.79
C LEU A 16 -26.91 -40.77 -4.73
N ARG A 17 -26.32 -40.12 -3.72
CA ARG A 17 -26.34 -38.66 -3.58
C ARG A 17 -24.98 -38.03 -3.25
N THR A 18 -23.90 -38.72 -3.56
CA THR A 18 -22.53 -38.32 -3.22
C THR A 18 -21.60 -38.19 -4.45
N LEU A 19 -22.14 -37.95 -5.66
CA LEU A 19 -21.30 -37.92 -6.88
C LEU A 19 -21.55 -36.76 -7.86
N VAL A 20 -22.19 -35.66 -7.47
CA VAL A 20 -22.31 -34.49 -8.35
C VAL A 20 -22.17 -33.18 -7.56
N ALA A 21 -20.97 -32.85 -7.09
CA ALA A 21 -20.73 -31.51 -6.53
C ALA A 21 -19.26 -31.09 -6.42
N VAL A 22 -18.33 -31.59 -7.26
CA VAL A 22 -16.96 -31.04 -7.26
C VAL A 22 -16.40 -31.07 -8.68
N PRO A 23 -16.73 -30.08 -9.52
CA PRO A 23 -15.64 -29.25 -10.03
C PRO A 23 -16.11 -27.81 -10.26
N LEU A 24 -16.22 -27.00 -9.20
CA LEU A 24 -16.46 -25.56 -9.37
C LEU A 24 -15.72 -24.72 -8.31
N MET A 25 -14.58 -25.20 -7.83
CA MET A 25 -13.80 -24.55 -6.75
C MET A 25 -12.36 -24.20 -7.18
N LEU A 26 -12.10 -24.03 -8.48
CA LEU A 26 -10.78 -23.57 -8.97
C LEU A 26 -10.79 -22.21 -9.68
N ALA A 27 -11.92 -21.49 -9.70
CA ALA A 27 -12.02 -20.17 -10.33
C ALA A 27 -11.91 -18.99 -9.34
N ALA A 28 -11.59 -19.25 -8.07
CA ALA A 28 -11.38 -18.19 -7.08
C ALA A 28 -9.89 -18.01 -6.82
N SER A 29 -9.42 -16.77 -6.98
CA SER A 29 -8.21 -16.19 -6.38
C SER A 29 -6.92 -16.13 -7.21
N LEU A 30 -7.02 -15.82 -8.51
CA LEU A 30 -5.97 -15.04 -9.17
C LEU A 30 -6.35 -13.56 -9.16
N ALA A 31 -6.52 -12.99 -7.96
CA ALA A 31 -6.43 -11.55 -7.79
C ALA A 31 -4.95 -11.19 -7.91
N THR A 32 -4.46 -11.09 -9.15
CA THR A 32 -3.21 -10.38 -9.38
C THR A 32 -3.47 -8.95 -8.94
N ALA A 33 -2.86 -8.51 -7.84
CA ALA A 33 -2.80 -7.10 -7.52
C ALA A 33 -2.20 -6.41 -8.75
N GLN A 34 -3.02 -5.76 -9.57
CA GLN A 34 -2.54 -5.02 -10.71
C GLN A 34 -1.65 -3.93 -10.14
N GLN A 35 -0.33 -4.08 -10.30
CA GLN A 35 0.60 -3.03 -9.89
C GLN A 35 0.20 -1.76 -10.64
N GLU A 36 -0.02 -0.70 -9.87
CA GLU A 36 -0.39 0.58 -10.45
C GLU A 36 0.69 1.02 -11.45
N PRO A 37 0.29 1.65 -12.56
CA PRO A 37 1.27 2.15 -13.51
C PRO A 37 2.15 3.19 -12.82
N PRO A 38 3.46 3.26 -13.12
CA PRO A 38 4.37 4.25 -12.53
C PRO A 38 3.84 5.69 -12.62
N SER A 39 3.06 5.99 -13.67
CA SER A 39 2.43 7.31 -13.87
C SER A 39 1.42 7.72 -12.80
N ALA A 40 0.90 6.78 -12.00
CA ALA A 40 0.00 7.07 -10.88
C ALA A 40 0.77 7.54 -9.63
N PHE A 41 2.09 7.30 -9.57
CA PHE A 41 2.90 7.59 -8.40
C PHE A 41 2.84 9.05 -7.91
N PRO A 42 2.93 10.10 -8.78
CA PRO A 42 2.87 11.47 -8.29
C PRO A 42 1.57 11.79 -7.55
N LEU A 43 0.44 11.22 -8.00
CA LEU A 43 -0.87 11.41 -7.37
C LEU A 43 -0.91 10.73 -6.00
N ASP A 44 -0.49 9.47 -5.90
CA ASP A 44 -0.46 8.74 -4.61
C ASP A 44 0.53 9.36 -3.62
N ALA A 45 1.74 9.73 -4.07
CA ALA A 45 2.74 10.40 -3.25
C ALA A 45 2.24 11.75 -2.71
N THR A 46 1.55 12.52 -3.55
CA THR A 46 0.94 13.79 -3.12
C THR A 46 -0.19 13.55 -2.12
N GLY A 47 -1.03 12.53 -2.33
CA GLY A 47 -2.06 12.13 -1.37
C GLY A 47 -1.48 11.79 0.00
N TYR A 48 -0.48 10.90 0.02
CA TYR A 48 0.27 10.55 1.22
C TYR A 48 0.84 11.77 1.96
N LEU A 49 1.55 12.65 1.22
CA LEU A 49 2.16 13.84 1.81
C LEU A 49 1.12 14.83 2.33
N ASN A 50 -0.03 14.96 1.68
CA ASN A 50 -1.10 15.85 2.13
C ASN A 50 -1.75 15.37 3.43
N GLU A 51 -1.77 14.06 3.70
CA GLU A 51 -2.22 13.51 4.98
C GLU A 51 -1.15 13.66 6.07
N GLU A 52 0.11 13.40 5.73
CA GLU A 52 1.20 13.30 6.71
C GLU A 52 1.81 14.65 7.12
N LEU A 53 1.84 15.65 6.22
CA LEU A 53 2.41 16.97 6.49
C LEU A 53 1.67 17.72 7.62
N PRO A 54 0.34 17.87 7.61
CA PRO A 54 -0.37 18.55 8.70
C PRO A 54 -0.17 17.85 10.06
N ARG A 55 -0.09 16.52 10.05
CA ARG A 55 0.13 15.72 11.26
C ARG A 55 1.53 15.91 11.82
N MET A 56 2.53 16.00 10.95
CA MET A 56 3.90 16.34 11.33
C MET A 56 3.98 17.74 11.93
N GLU A 57 3.39 18.76 11.29
CA GLU A 57 3.40 20.12 11.82
C GLU A 57 2.72 20.19 13.20
N ALA A 58 1.62 19.47 13.40
CA ALA A 58 0.98 19.35 14.71
C ALA A 58 1.89 18.66 15.75
N ALA A 59 2.59 17.59 15.37
CA ALA A 59 3.55 16.90 16.24
C ALA A 59 4.75 17.79 16.61
N ILE A 60 5.28 18.57 15.65
CA ILE A 60 6.34 19.55 15.91
C ILE A 60 5.86 20.60 16.91
N ALA A 61 4.67 21.17 16.69
CA ALA A 61 4.08 22.16 17.59
C ALA A 61 3.88 21.60 19.00
N ALA A 62 3.46 20.33 19.11
CA ALA A 62 3.30 19.62 20.37
C ALA A 62 4.61 19.07 20.97
N ARG A 63 5.74 19.20 20.27
CA ARG A 63 7.02 18.55 20.61
C ARG A 63 6.91 17.02 20.79
N ASP A 64 5.97 16.39 20.10
CA ASP A 64 5.73 14.96 20.16
C ASP A 64 6.73 14.18 19.30
N ARG A 65 7.82 13.73 19.94
CA ARG A 65 8.83 12.86 19.30
C ARG A 65 8.28 11.48 18.96
N SER A 66 7.30 10.99 19.71
CA SER A 66 6.78 9.62 19.55
C SER A 66 6.02 9.43 18.23
N PHE A 67 5.41 10.51 17.72
CA PHE A 67 4.78 10.56 16.40
C PHE A 67 5.67 10.01 15.28
N PHE A 68 6.96 10.36 15.30
CA PHE A 68 7.88 10.06 14.20
C PHE A 68 8.20 8.57 14.05
N HIS A 69 8.06 7.78 15.11
CA HIS A 69 8.17 6.32 15.01
C HIS A 69 7.05 5.75 14.13
N GLY A 70 5.81 6.16 14.38
CA GLY A 70 4.66 5.76 13.57
C GLY A 70 4.72 6.31 12.14
N ALA A 71 5.21 7.54 11.98
CA ALA A 71 5.42 8.16 10.67
C ALA A 71 6.42 7.36 9.81
N MET A 72 7.53 6.93 10.40
CA MET A 72 8.51 6.07 9.73
C MET A 72 7.92 4.75 9.25
N VAL A 73 7.08 4.09 10.06
CA VAL A 73 6.38 2.86 9.64
C VAL A 73 5.49 3.11 8.43
N ARG A 74 4.74 4.22 8.40
CA ARG A 74 3.89 4.58 7.25
C ARG A 74 4.70 4.92 6.00
N THR A 75 5.83 5.64 6.13
CA THR A 75 6.75 5.90 5.00
C THR A 75 7.35 4.60 4.46
N VAL A 76 7.75 3.68 5.33
CA VAL A 76 8.26 2.35 4.95
C VAL A 76 7.21 1.56 4.18
N GLN A 77 5.97 1.52 4.69
CA GLN A 77 4.86 0.85 4.00
C GLN A 77 4.56 1.48 2.65
N PHE A 78 4.54 2.82 2.57
CA PHE A 78 4.34 3.54 1.32
C PHE A 78 5.43 3.21 0.28
N SER A 79 6.70 3.31 0.69
CA SER A 79 7.85 3.07 -0.18
C SER A 79 7.99 1.60 -0.59
N GLU A 80 7.51 0.66 0.23
CA GLU A 80 7.49 -0.77 -0.09
C GLU A 80 6.47 -1.10 -1.19
N ARG A 81 5.26 -0.55 -1.12
CA ARG A 81 4.23 -0.76 -2.17
C ARG A 81 4.70 -0.29 -3.54
N TRP A 82 5.46 0.80 -3.58
CA TRP A 82 6.02 1.37 -4.79
C TRP A 82 7.43 0.86 -5.13
N GLY A 83 7.96 -0.08 -4.34
CA GLY A 83 9.22 -0.75 -4.64
C GLY A 83 10.49 0.10 -4.48
N PHE A 84 10.44 1.22 -3.75
CA PHE A 84 11.59 2.11 -3.53
C PHE A 84 12.10 2.19 -2.09
N LYS A 85 11.62 1.31 -1.19
CA LYS A 85 12.05 1.26 0.23
C LYS A 85 13.57 1.04 0.40
N VAL A 86 14.12 0.04 -0.27
CA VAL A 86 15.50 -0.44 -0.04
C VAL A 86 16.47 0.05 -1.11
N LYS A 87 16.00 0.11 -2.35
CA LYS A 87 16.76 0.55 -3.52
C LYS A 87 15.89 1.47 -4.35
N ALA A 88 16.51 2.32 -5.15
CA ALA A 88 15.77 3.12 -6.12
C ALA A 88 14.94 2.20 -7.04
N ASN A 89 13.69 2.59 -7.32
CA ASN A 89 12.88 1.99 -8.35
C ASN A 89 13.13 2.73 -9.68
N PRO A 90 13.75 2.11 -10.71
CA PRO A 90 14.02 2.77 -11.98
C PRO A 90 12.74 3.24 -12.69
N ASP A 91 11.60 2.58 -12.46
CA ASP A 91 10.32 2.98 -13.05
C ASP A 91 9.83 4.33 -12.50
N LEU A 92 10.33 4.74 -11.32
CA LEU A 92 10.02 6.01 -10.67
C LEU A 92 11.10 7.07 -10.88
N ALA A 93 12.10 6.81 -11.74
CA ALA A 93 13.21 7.75 -11.98
C ALA A 93 12.74 9.12 -12.49
N ALA A 94 11.70 9.14 -13.33
CA ALA A 94 11.05 10.38 -13.81
C ALA A 94 10.35 11.18 -12.69
N TYR A 95 10.16 10.56 -11.52
CA TYR A 95 9.40 11.09 -10.39
C TYR A 95 10.27 11.21 -9.13
N SER A 96 11.58 11.44 -9.31
CA SER A 96 12.56 11.51 -8.23
C SER A 96 12.25 12.57 -7.18
N MET A 97 11.62 13.70 -7.55
CA MET A 97 11.16 14.70 -6.58
C MET A 97 10.11 14.15 -5.62
N CYS A 98 9.19 13.30 -6.10
CA CYS A 98 8.16 12.69 -5.29
C CYS A 98 8.74 11.62 -4.35
N THR A 99 9.65 10.76 -4.85
CA THR A 99 10.33 9.77 -3.98
C THR A 99 11.19 10.47 -2.93
N SER A 100 11.96 11.51 -3.29
CA SER A 100 12.72 12.30 -2.32
C SER A 100 11.83 12.97 -1.27
N ALA A 101 10.71 13.58 -1.67
CA ALA A 101 9.78 14.18 -0.71
C ALA A 101 9.23 13.15 0.30
N VAL A 102 8.83 11.97 -0.17
CA VAL A 102 8.33 10.91 0.71
C VAL A 102 9.40 10.42 1.69
N MET A 103 10.64 10.23 1.22
CA MET A 103 11.74 9.74 2.06
C MET A 103 12.24 10.78 3.06
N ASP A 104 12.34 12.04 2.65
CA ASP A 104 12.89 13.11 3.49
C ASP A 104 11.89 13.59 4.56
N TYR A 105 10.59 13.37 4.36
CA TYR A 105 9.50 13.86 5.24
C TYR A 105 9.75 13.64 6.73
N VAL A 106 10.03 12.39 7.15
CA VAL A 106 10.22 12.06 8.57
C VAL A 106 11.47 12.73 9.12
N VAL A 107 12.55 12.73 8.33
CA VAL A 107 13.85 13.32 8.71
C VAL A 107 13.71 14.83 8.89
N VAL A 108 13.06 15.51 7.94
CA VAL A 108 12.78 16.95 8.00
C VAL A 108 12.00 17.29 9.26
N GLY A 109 10.94 16.54 9.57
CA GLY A 109 10.14 16.80 10.75
C GLY A 109 10.93 16.59 12.06
N MET A 110 11.76 15.55 12.13
CA MET A 110 12.67 15.33 13.26
C MET A 110 13.68 16.47 13.42
N CYS A 111 14.25 16.95 12.31
CA CYS A 111 15.19 18.07 12.29
C CYS A 111 14.57 19.41 12.69
N ARG A 112 13.30 19.63 12.35
CA ARG A 112 12.53 20.80 12.84
C ARG A 112 12.29 20.70 14.35
N LEU A 113 12.12 19.50 14.89
CA LEU A 113 11.86 19.27 16.32
C LEU A 113 13.14 19.38 17.16
N THR A 114 14.27 18.85 16.68
CA THR A 114 15.58 18.89 17.36
C THR A 114 16.66 19.43 16.41
N PRO A 115 16.77 20.76 16.27
CA PRO A 115 17.80 21.36 15.43
C PRO A 115 19.21 21.04 15.93
N GLY A 116 20.15 20.77 15.02
CA GLY A 116 21.56 20.54 15.34
C GLY A 116 21.98 19.07 15.51
N ASP A 117 21.07 18.12 15.26
CA ASP A 117 21.44 16.72 15.06
C ASP A 117 22.32 16.57 13.80
N GLU A 118 23.30 15.68 13.81
CA GLU A 118 24.23 15.47 12.68
C GLU A 118 23.52 15.07 11.39
N ALA A 119 22.34 14.43 11.49
CA ALA A 119 21.51 14.07 10.34
C ALA A 119 20.81 15.28 9.69
N CYS A 120 20.84 16.46 10.32
CA CYS A 120 20.16 17.65 9.85
C CYS A 120 21.05 18.51 8.96
N GLU A 121 21.24 18.04 7.72
CA GLU A 121 22.02 18.74 6.71
C GLU A 121 21.49 20.18 6.46
N PRO A 122 22.38 21.17 6.28
CA PRO A 122 21.99 22.49 5.81
C PRO A 122 21.25 22.41 4.47
N GLY A 123 20.07 23.04 4.39
CA GLY A 123 19.27 23.06 3.17
C GLY A 123 18.31 21.89 2.97
N LEU A 124 18.28 20.91 3.88
CA LEU A 124 17.32 19.79 3.83
C LEU A 124 15.87 20.27 3.79
N GLY A 125 15.49 21.18 4.68
CA GLY A 125 14.14 21.75 4.74
C GLY A 125 13.71 22.44 3.44
N PRO A 126 14.46 23.45 2.95
CA PRO A 126 14.15 24.11 1.68
C PRO A 126 14.08 23.15 0.47
N ARG A 127 14.99 22.17 0.40
CA ARG A 127 14.99 21.14 -0.66
C ARG A 127 13.73 20.29 -0.60
N PHE A 128 13.34 19.86 0.61
CA PHE A 128 12.12 19.10 0.85
C PHE A 128 10.88 19.89 0.41
N ASP A 129 10.74 21.15 0.83
CA ASP A 129 9.59 21.98 0.47
C ASP A 129 9.48 22.15 -1.06
N ALA A 130 10.62 22.36 -1.74
CA ALA A 130 10.68 22.42 -3.20
C ALA A 130 10.34 21.10 -3.90
N ASN A 131 10.67 19.95 -3.29
CA ASN A 131 10.32 18.63 -3.81
C ASN A 131 8.82 18.34 -3.64
N VAL A 132 8.25 18.66 -2.48
CA VAL A 132 6.79 18.56 -2.23
C VAL A 132 6.02 19.39 -3.26
N GLN A 133 6.44 20.64 -3.48
CA GLN A 133 5.78 21.52 -4.43
C GLN A 133 5.83 20.98 -5.86
N ARG A 134 7.02 20.55 -6.34
CA ARG A 134 7.16 19.95 -7.67
C ARG A 134 6.39 18.64 -7.82
N CYS A 135 6.28 17.85 -6.75
CA CYS A 135 5.48 16.62 -6.77
C CYS A 135 3.99 16.94 -6.94
N ARG A 136 3.47 17.93 -6.23
CA ARG A 136 2.09 18.42 -6.38
C ARG A 136 1.80 18.94 -7.78
N GLU A 137 2.71 19.74 -8.33
CA GLU A 137 2.58 20.26 -9.70
C GLU A 137 2.57 19.15 -10.75
N MET A 138 3.28 18.06 -10.50
CA MET A 138 3.28 16.90 -11.38
C MET A 138 2.01 16.08 -11.26
N ALA A 139 1.52 15.87 -10.02
CA ALA A 139 0.24 15.22 -9.76
C ALA A 139 -0.92 15.95 -10.43
N ALA A 140 -0.91 17.29 -10.41
CA ALA A 140 -1.94 18.12 -11.04
C ALA A 140 -1.98 18.04 -12.58
N ARG A 141 -0.97 17.44 -13.23
CA ARG A 141 -0.91 17.25 -14.69
C ARG A 141 -1.36 15.85 -15.13
N LYS A 142 -1.77 15.00 -14.19
CA LYS A 142 -2.26 13.64 -14.43
C LYS A 142 -3.78 13.60 -14.30
#